data_AF-A0A6H1Z9W2-F1
#
_entry.id   AF-A0A6H1Z9W2-F1
#
_cell.length_a   1.000
_cell.length_b   1.000
_cell.length_c   1.000
_cell.angle_alpha   90.00
_cell.angle_beta   90.00
_cell.angle_gamma   90.00
#
_symmetry.space_group_name_H-M   'P 1'
#
loop_
_entity.id
_entity.type
_entity.pdbx_description
1 polymer ?
#
loop_
_entity_poly.entity_id
_entity_poly.type
_entity_poly.pdbx_seq_one_letter_code
_entity_poly.pdbx_strand_id
1 'polypeptide(L)'
;MDNRKLGKFKIYHHDIQRNPDKAKAVMAECIIVRAESMYHENTIAYIAISDLFEIVPYGKTVPVYRVLFKNLTNDLNTFEFQKEES
;
A
#
# COMPACT_ATOMS: atom_id res chain seq x y z
N MET A 1 6.15 7.95 -22.99
CA MET A 1 5.00 7.11 -22.60
C MET A 1 4.82 7.26 -21.10
N ASP A 2 3.59 7.50 -20.66
CA ASP A 2 3.30 7.81 -19.26
C ASP A 2 3.27 6.51 -18.44
N ASN A 3 4.21 6.37 -17.51
CA ASN A 3 4.52 5.11 -16.82
C ASN A 3 4.18 5.18 -15.33
N ARG A 4 3.14 5.94 -14.96
CA ARG A 4 2.75 6.15 -13.56
C ARG A 4 2.14 4.87 -13.00
N LYS A 5 2.94 4.11 -12.25
CA LYS A 5 2.49 2.98 -11.46
C LYS A 5 1.96 3.47 -10.11
N LEU A 6 0.77 4.04 -10.12
CA LEU A 6 0.15 4.70 -8.97
C LEU A 6 -0.88 3.76 -8.32
N GLY A 7 -0.87 3.67 -7.00
CA GLY A 7 -1.81 2.85 -6.23
C GLY A 7 -2.31 3.57 -4.99
N LYS A 8 -3.51 3.19 -4.54
CA LYS A 8 -4.05 3.52 -3.23
C LYS A 8 -4.00 2.29 -2.33
N PHE A 9 -3.69 2.46 -1.06
CA PHE A 9 -3.85 1.40 -0.06
C PHE A 9 -4.08 2.02 1.31
N LYS A 10 -4.48 1.21 2.29
CA LYS A 10 -4.63 1.66 3.68
C LYS A 10 -3.99 0.69 4.65
N ILE A 11 -3.46 1.21 5.75
CA ILE A 11 -2.95 0.41 6.87
C ILE A 11 -3.63 0.91 8.15
N TYR A 12 -4.09 0.00 9.01
CA TYR A 12 -4.66 0.37 10.29
C TYR A 12 -3.59 0.91 11.25
N HIS A 13 -3.94 1.90 12.07
CA HIS A 13 -3.03 2.44 13.08
C HIS A 13 -2.53 1.35 14.04
N HIS A 14 -3.41 0.42 14.42
CA HIS A 14 -3.04 -0.67 15.32
C HIS A 14 -2.05 -1.66 14.70
N ASP A 15 -2.08 -1.86 13.37
CA ASP A 15 -1.13 -2.73 12.68
C ASP A 15 0.27 -2.11 12.63
N ILE A 16 0.35 -0.79 12.41
CA ILE A 16 1.60 -0.04 12.46
C ILE A 16 2.20 -0.10 13.86
N GLN A 17 1.37 0.04 14.90
CA GLN A 17 1.83 -0.02 16.29
C GLN A 17 2.29 -1.42 16.71
N ARG A 18 1.57 -2.47 16.29
CA ARG A 18 1.88 -3.86 16.66
C ARG A 18 3.06 -4.43 15.87
N ASN A 19 3.15 -4.11 14.58
CA ASN A 19 4.14 -4.66 13.66
C ASN A 19 4.76 -3.53 12.81
N PRO A 20 5.50 -2.59 13.41
CA PRO A 20 6.04 -1.44 12.69
C PRO A 20 6.98 -1.84 11.55
N ASP A 21 7.70 -2.95 11.68
CA ASP A 21 8.65 -3.41 10.65
C ASP A 21 7.95 -3.90 9.38
N LYS A 22 6.78 -4.53 9.52
CA LYS A 22 5.92 -4.88 8.39
C LYS A 22 5.41 -3.64 7.65
N ALA A 23 4.98 -2.63 8.38
CA ALA A 23 4.57 -1.36 7.78
C ALA A 23 5.75 -0.67 7.07
N LYS A 24 6.93 -0.63 7.70
CA LYS A 24 8.14 -0.07 7.09
C LYS A 24 8.56 -0.82 5.82
N ALA A 25 8.45 -2.15 5.79
CA ALA A 25 8.73 -2.94 4.60
C ALA A 25 7.85 -2.51 3.42
N VAL A 26 6.55 -2.29 3.66
CA VAL A 26 5.63 -1.76 2.64
C VAL A 26 6.06 -0.37 2.16
N MET A 27 6.41 0.52 3.09
CA MET A 27 6.82 1.88 2.76
C MET A 27 8.16 1.92 2.00
N ALA A 28 9.07 0.97 2.24
CA ALA A 28 10.35 0.89 1.55
C ALA A 28 10.21 0.65 0.04
N GLU A 29 9.14 -0.05 -0.38
CA GLU A 29 8.83 -0.31 -1.80
C GLU A 29 7.97 0.78 -2.45
N CYS A 30 7.69 1.88 -1.73
CA CYS A 30 6.73 2.90 -2.13
C CYS A 30 7.28 4.33 -2.03
N ILE A 31 7.11 5.13 -3.08
CA ILE A 31 7.20 6.59 -3.00
C ILE A 31 5.82 7.12 -2.61
N ILE A 32 5.65 7.50 -1.35
CA ILE A 32 4.38 8.03 -0.82
C ILE A 32 4.15 9.45 -1.34
N VAL A 33 3.05 9.67 -2.05
CA VAL A 33 2.66 10.99 -2.57
C VAL A 33 1.58 11.66 -1.72
N ARG A 34 0.80 10.87 -0.96
CA ARG A 34 -0.18 11.35 0.02
C ARG A 34 -0.37 10.31 1.11
N ALA A 35 -0.48 10.77 2.35
CA ALA A 35 -0.88 9.99 3.50
C ALA A 35 -1.90 10.80 4.31
N GLU A 36 -3.04 10.20 4.63
CA GLU A 36 -4.13 10.87 5.35
C GLU A 36 -4.66 9.98 6.47
N SER A 37 -4.71 10.52 7.69
CA SER A 37 -5.28 9.79 8.83
C SER A 37 -6.80 9.82 8.76
N MET A 38 -7.40 8.65 8.60
CA MET A 38 -8.84 8.43 8.57
C MET A 38 -9.31 8.03 9.96
N TYR A 39 -9.56 9.02 10.82
CA TYR A 39 -9.89 8.79 12.23
C TYR A 39 -11.13 7.91 12.45
N HIS A 40 -12.16 8.06 11.61
CA HIS A 40 -13.39 7.27 11.69
C HIS A 40 -13.19 5.79 11.32
N GLU A 41 -12.16 5.47 10.52
CA GLU A 41 -11.80 4.09 10.16
C GLU A 41 -10.61 3.54 10.95
N ASN A 42 -9.97 4.37 11.78
CA ASN A 42 -8.71 4.04 12.45
C ASN A 42 -7.61 3.54 11.48
N THR A 43 -7.53 4.17 10.29
CA THR A 43 -6.53 3.85 9.25
C THR A 43 -5.74 5.08 8.81
N ILE A 44 -4.63 4.83 8.14
CA ILE A 44 -3.96 5.82 7.29
C ILE A 44 -4.18 5.39 5.84
N ALA A 45 -4.81 6.27 5.05
CA ALA A 45 -5.00 6.10 3.63
C ALA A 45 -3.81 6.68 2.87
N TYR A 46 -3.21 5.88 1.99
CA TYR A 46 -2.03 6.21 1.21
C TYR A 46 -2.35 6.28 -0.28
N ILE A 47 -1.67 7.19 -0.96
CA ILE A 47 -1.46 7.16 -2.41
C ILE A 47 0.05 7.09 -2.63
N ALA A 48 0.50 6.16 -3.46
CA ALA A 48 1.93 5.92 -3.67
C ALA A 48 2.25 5.51 -5.11
N ILE A 49 3.53 5.67 -5.48
CA ILE A 49 4.13 5.10 -6.69
C ILE A 49 4.99 3.91 -6.27
N SER A 50 4.80 2.76 -6.92
CA SER A 50 5.59 1.54 -6.66
C SER A 50 5.69 0.70 -7.92
N ASP A 51 6.80 -0.03 -8.09
CA ASP A 51 6.94 -0.98 -9.18
C ASP A 51 5.99 -2.18 -9.10
N LEU A 52 5.42 -2.40 -7.91
CA LEU A 52 4.44 -3.44 -7.60
C LEU A 52 3.01 -3.07 -8.05
N PHE A 53 2.77 -1.84 -8.49
CA PHE A 53 1.47 -1.41 -9.01
C PHE A 53 1.39 -1.51 -10.53
N GLU A 54 0.17 -1.65 -11.05
CA GLU A 54 -0.09 -1.54 -12.48
C GLU A 54 0.08 -0.09 -12.99
N ILE A 55 0.36 0.06 -14.28
CA ILE A 55 0.40 1.37 -14.93
C ILE A 55 -1.01 1.95 -15.02
N VAL A 56 -1.18 3.20 -14.57
CA VAL A 56 -2.47 3.91 -14.60
C VAL A 56 -2.47 4.99 -15.69
N PRO A 57 -3.26 4.82 -16.77
CA PRO A 57 -3.39 5.86 -17.80
C PRO A 57 -3.97 7.17 -17.27
N TYR A 58 -3.72 8.29 -17.95
CA TYR A 58 -4.39 9.54 -17.61
C TYR A 58 -5.92 9.44 -17.72
N GLY A 59 -6.60 10.16 -16.84
CA GLY A 59 -8.07 10.16 -16.76
C GLY A 59 -8.67 8.88 -16.18
N LYS A 60 -7.86 7.89 -15.80
CA LYS A 60 -8.33 6.69 -15.11
C LYS A 60 -8.26 6.87 -13.60
N THR A 61 -9.20 6.21 -12.92
CA THR A 61 -9.23 6.13 -11.46
C THR A 61 -8.03 5.32 -10.98
N VAL A 62 -7.35 5.85 -9.95
CA VAL A 62 -6.24 5.16 -9.29
C VAL A 62 -6.77 3.89 -8.60
N PRO A 63 -6.24 2.70 -8.89
CA PRO A 63 -6.68 1.46 -8.28
C PRO A 63 -6.42 1.42 -6.77
N VAL A 64 -7.25 0.67 -6.06
CA VAL A 64 -7.08 0.38 -4.64
C VAL A 64 -6.46 -1.00 -4.48
N TYR A 65 -5.52 -1.13 -3.57
CA TYR A 65 -4.80 -2.36 -3.25
C TYR A 65 -4.91 -2.66 -1.77
N ARG A 66 -5.00 -3.95 -1.46
CA ARG A 66 -4.83 -4.52 -0.14
C ARG A 66 -3.41 -5.04 0.02
N VAL A 67 -2.81 -4.78 1.16
CA VAL A 67 -1.50 -5.35 1.52
C VAL A 67 -1.72 -6.71 2.18
N LEU A 68 -1.09 -7.75 1.64
CA LEU A 68 -1.11 -9.10 2.19
C LEU A 68 0.29 -9.50 2.66
N PHE A 69 0.44 -9.82 3.95
CA PHE A 69 1.69 -10.31 4.51
C PHE A 69 1.74 -11.85 4.42
N LYS A 70 2.83 -12.39 3.89
CA LYS A 70 3.02 -13.86 3.80
C LYS A 70 3.52 -14.38 5.14
N ASN A 71 2.86 -15.40 5.69
CA ASN A 71 3.23 -16.04 6.95
C ASN A 71 4.13 -17.28 6.71
N LEU A 72 5.09 -17.19 5.79
CA LEU A 72 6.02 -18.29 5.54
C LEU A 72 7.27 -18.11 6.40
N THR A 73 7.55 -19.16 7.17
CA THR A 73 8.70 -19.40 8.06
C THR A 73 9.93 -18.50 7.83
N ASN A 74 10.30 -17.76 8.89
CA ASN A 74 11.52 -16.96 9.10
C ASN A 74 11.76 -15.67 8.30
N ASP A 75 11.02 -15.36 7.23
CA ASP A 75 11.16 -14.06 6.54
C ASP A 75 10.01 -13.10 6.93
N LEU A 76 10.27 -12.24 7.91
CA LEU A 76 9.25 -11.36 8.52
C LEU A 76 8.75 -10.24 7.60
N ASN A 77 9.34 -10.07 6.41
CA ASN A 77 9.20 -8.87 5.59
C ASN A 77 8.59 -9.11 4.19
N THR A 78 8.11 -10.32 3.88
CA THR A 78 7.50 -10.59 2.58
C THR A 78 6.03 -10.17 2.55
N PHE A 79 5.66 -9.31 1.60
CA PHE A 79 4.29 -8.88 1.36
C PHE A 79 3.99 -8.79 -0.14
N GLU A 80 2.71 -8.65 -0.48
CA GLU A 80 2.27 -8.32 -1.84
C GLU A 80 1.07 -7.38 -1.82
N PHE A 81 0.91 -6.63 -2.92
CA PHE A 81 -0.26 -5.80 -3.16
C PHE A 81 -1.27 -6.56 -4.02
N GLN A 82 -2.46 -6.79 -3.48
CA GLN A 82 -3.58 -7.37 -4.21
C GLN A 82 -4.55 -6.26 -4.57
N LYS A 83 -4.83 -6.05 -5.86
CA LYS A 83 -5.82 -5.08 -6.31
C LYS A 83 -7.22 -5.47 -5.82
N GLU A 84 -7.94 -4.52 -5.24
CA GLU A 84 -9.35 -4.70 -4.88
C GLU A 84 -10.20 -4.54 -6.15
N GLU A 85 -11.00 -5.55 -6.47
CA GLU A 85 -12.00 -5.45 -7.54
C GLU A 85 -13.16 -4.59 -7.04
N SER A 86 -13.48 -3.53 -7.78
CA SER A 86 -14.62 -2.62 -7.52
C SER A 86 -15.75 -2.88 -8.49
#